data_AF-A0A6A6UYE7-F1
#
_entry.id   AF-A0A6A6UYE7-F1
#
_cell.length_a   1.000
_cell.length_b   1.000
_cell.length_c   1.000
_cell.angle_alpha   90.00
_cell.angle_beta   90.00
_cell.angle_gamma   90.00
#
_symmetry.space_group_name_H-M   'P 1'
#
loop_
_entity.id
_entity.type
_entity.pdbx_description
1 polymer ?
#
loop_
_entity_poly.entity_id
_entity_poly.type
_entity_poly.pdbx_seq_one_letter_code
_entity_poly.pdbx_strand_id
1 'polypeptide(L)'
;MARSPSEKALLREKAEELVSEKENVQLASEETTGANNFAFEKSPKVCGVVVDKGSKRGFVQVSGGGKGTTRVATGEGAGFEFVAILKGQTCMLYGEPTVLYICPRPE
;
A
#
# COMPACT_ATOMS: atom_id res chain seq x y z
N MET A 1 -18.34 7.05 0.67
CA MET A 1 -17.83 8.03 1.66
C MET A 1 -16.35 8.23 1.39
N ALA A 2 -15.95 9.45 1.08
CA ALA A 2 -14.53 9.81 1.00
C ALA A 2 -13.96 9.84 2.43
N ARG A 3 -12.71 9.39 2.62
CA ARG A 3 -12.05 9.41 3.93
C ARG A 3 -11.88 10.83 4.43
N SER A 4 -11.94 11.00 5.74
CA SER A 4 -11.73 12.29 6.39
C SER A 4 -10.29 12.78 6.17
N PRO A 5 -10.05 14.10 6.05
CA PRO A 5 -8.69 14.65 5.88
C PRO A 5 -7.70 14.15 6.93
N SER A 6 -8.16 13.99 8.18
CA SER A 6 -7.35 13.48 9.30
C SER A 6 -6.90 12.04 9.11
N GLU A 7 -7.72 11.18 8.51
CA GLU A 7 -7.36 9.78 8.24
C GLU A 7 -6.30 9.69 7.14
N LYS A 8 -6.41 10.54 6.12
CA LYS A 8 -5.43 10.63 5.04
C LYS A 8 -4.08 11.13 5.56
N ALA A 9 -4.11 12.16 6.41
CA ALA A 9 -2.93 12.68 7.08
C ALA A 9 -2.25 11.60 7.93
N LEU A 10 -3.03 10.85 8.72
CA LEU A 10 -2.50 9.78 9.58
C LEU A 10 -1.85 8.64 8.76
N LEU A 11 -2.49 8.19 7.68
CA LEU A 11 -1.91 7.17 6.79
C LEU A 11 -0.58 7.64 6.21
N ARG A 12 -0.53 8.90 5.76
CA ARG A 12 0.69 9.48 5.20
C ARG A 12 1.78 9.62 6.25
N GLU A 13 1.48 10.17 7.42
CA GLU A 13 2.45 10.32 8.52
C GLU A 13 3.07 8.96 8.90
N LYS A 14 2.23 7.93 9.07
CA LYS A 14 2.71 6.57 9.41
C LYS A 14 3.53 5.96 8.28
N ALA A 15 3.14 6.20 7.04
CA ALA A 15 3.94 5.78 5.89
C ALA A 15 5.28 6.53 5.83
N GLU A 16 5.31 7.82 6.16
CA GLU A 16 6.53 8.64 6.23
C GLU A 16 7.47 8.11 7.31
N GLU A 17 6.96 7.79 8.50
CA GLU A 17 7.74 7.14 9.57
C GLU A 17 8.35 5.81 9.10
N LEU A 18 7.56 4.97 8.40
CA LEU A 18 8.00 3.65 7.91
C LEU A 18 9.02 3.73 6.76
N VAL A 19 9.09 4.85 6.04
CA VAL A 19 10.07 5.08 4.97
C VAL A 19 11.15 6.10 5.32
N SER A 20 11.12 6.69 6.52
CA SER A 20 12.07 7.73 6.95
C SER A 20 13.53 7.23 6.91
N GLU A 21 13.75 5.95 7.20
CA GLU A 21 15.06 5.30 7.13
C GLU A 21 15.47 4.87 5.71
N LYS A 22 14.67 5.18 4.68
CA LYS A 22 14.90 4.76 3.29
C LYS A 22 15.13 5.96 2.38
N GLU A 23 16.39 6.25 2.10
CA GLU A 23 16.79 7.44 1.31
C GLU A 23 16.36 7.38 -0.18
N ASN A 24 16.17 6.17 -0.73
CA ASN A 24 15.92 5.96 -2.16
C ASN A 24 14.44 5.78 -2.53
N VAL A 25 13.52 6.11 -1.62
CA VAL A 25 12.08 5.95 -1.86
C VAL A 25 11.30 7.23 -1.55
N GLN A 26 10.09 7.28 -2.07
CA GLN A 26 9.12 8.33 -1.83
C GLN A 26 7.72 7.73 -1.76
N LEU A 27 6.84 8.39 -1.03
CA LEU A 27 5.42 8.02 -1.00
C LEU A 27 4.72 8.51 -2.28
N ALA A 28 3.74 7.76 -2.74
CA ALA A 28 2.83 8.23 -3.78
C ALA A 28 2.08 9.48 -3.29
N SER A 29 1.79 10.41 -4.21
CA SER A 29 1.10 11.66 -3.90
C SER A 29 -0.32 11.46 -3.36
N GLU A 30 -0.97 10.37 -3.79
CA GLU A 30 -2.35 10.04 -3.43
C GLU A 30 -2.44 8.59 -2.94
N GLU A 31 -3.31 8.37 -1.95
CA GLU A 31 -3.70 7.03 -1.54
C GLU A 31 -4.50 6.34 -2.65
N THR A 32 -4.35 5.04 -2.78
CA THR A 32 -5.16 4.22 -3.69
C THR A 32 -6.18 3.45 -2.87
N THR A 33 -7.45 3.51 -3.28
CA THR A 33 -8.50 2.66 -2.73
C THR A 33 -8.92 1.66 -3.80
N GLY A 34 -8.89 0.37 -3.48
CA GLY A 34 -9.50 -0.63 -4.35
C GLY A 34 -10.99 -0.32 -4.45
N ALA A 35 -11.52 -0.03 -5.62
CA ALA A 35 -12.95 0.26 -5.75
C ALA A 35 -13.42 -0.24 -7.11
N ASN A 36 -13.79 -1.53 -7.17
CA ASN A 36 -14.33 -2.27 -8.34
C ASN A 36 -13.55 -2.21 -9.67
N ASN A 37 -12.59 -1.30 -9.83
CA ASN A 37 -11.56 -1.33 -10.85
C ASN A 37 -10.40 -2.15 -10.29
N PHE A 38 -9.94 -3.13 -11.06
CA PHE A 38 -8.75 -3.91 -10.77
C PHE A 38 -7.53 -2.99 -10.65
N ALA A 39 -7.27 -2.49 -9.44
CA ALA A 39 -6.11 -1.69 -9.12
C ALA A 39 -4.97 -2.63 -8.74
N PHE A 40 -3.92 -2.64 -9.57
CA PHE A 40 -2.69 -3.34 -9.27
C PHE A 40 -1.49 -2.50 -9.68
N GLU A 41 -0.42 -2.60 -8.92
CA GLU A 41 0.87 -1.98 -9.22
C GLU A 41 1.98 -3.03 -9.19
N LYS A 42 3.07 -2.78 -9.91
CA LYS A 42 4.14 -3.76 -10.10
C LYS A 42 5.51 -3.15 -9.89
N SER A 43 6.44 -3.93 -9.34
CA SER A 43 7.86 -3.58 -9.34
C SER A 43 8.42 -3.52 -10.79
N PRO A 44 9.22 -2.51 -11.17
CA PRO A 44 9.91 -1.55 -10.30
C PRO A 44 9.16 -0.24 -10.05
N LYS A 45 7.95 -0.04 -10.59
CA LYS A 45 7.18 1.20 -10.42
C LYS A 45 6.84 1.47 -8.95
N VAL A 46 6.59 0.41 -8.18
CA VAL A 46 6.44 0.44 -6.72
C VAL A 46 7.42 -0.54 -6.07
N CYS A 47 7.93 -0.18 -4.90
CA CYS A 47 8.84 -1.00 -4.08
C CYS A 47 8.25 -1.38 -2.71
N GLY A 48 7.09 -0.83 -2.37
CA GLY A 48 6.37 -1.17 -1.16
C GLY A 48 4.95 -0.63 -1.18
N VAL A 49 4.17 -1.06 -0.19
CA VAL A 49 2.81 -0.58 0.03
C VAL A 49 2.56 -0.53 1.54
N VAL A 50 1.98 0.57 2.01
CA VAL A 50 1.45 0.70 3.36
C VAL A 50 -0.05 0.49 3.31
N VAL A 51 -0.54 -0.48 4.06
CA VAL A 51 -1.94 -0.88 4.09
C VAL A 51 -2.60 -0.34 5.35
N ASP A 52 -3.71 0.36 5.21
CA ASP A 52 -4.54 0.71 6.35
C ASP A 52 -5.50 -0.45 6.67
N LYS A 53 -5.25 -1.14 7.78
CA LYS A 53 -6.07 -2.28 8.22
C LYS A 53 -7.46 -1.86 8.68
N GLY A 54 -7.61 -0.60 9.08
CA GLY A 54 -8.88 0.03 9.48
C GLY A 54 -9.69 0.57 8.29
N SER A 55 -9.19 0.44 7.05
CA SER A 55 -9.98 0.78 5.88
C SER A 55 -11.16 -0.17 5.69
N LYS A 56 -12.00 0.08 4.69
CA LYS A 56 -13.11 -0.80 4.36
C LYS A 56 -12.65 -2.24 4.06
N ARG A 57 -13.62 -3.16 4.10
CA ARG A 57 -13.38 -4.60 3.97
C ARG A 57 -12.76 -4.95 2.61
N GLY A 58 -11.66 -5.67 2.67
CA GLY A 58 -10.88 -6.03 1.50
C GLY A 58 -9.59 -6.74 1.88
N PHE A 59 -8.70 -6.88 0.93
CA PHE A 59 -7.34 -7.31 1.21
C PHE A 59 -6.37 -6.86 0.11
N VAL A 60 -5.12 -6.74 0.52
CA VAL A 60 -3.97 -6.47 -0.34
C VAL A 60 -3.21 -7.77 -0.52
N GLN A 61 -2.85 -8.11 -1.76
CA GLN A 61 -2.07 -9.30 -2.08
C GLN A 61 -0.81 -8.92 -2.84
N VAL A 62 0.35 -9.23 -2.30
CA VAL A 62 1.65 -9.11 -2.98
C VAL A 62 2.12 -10.51 -3.38
N SER A 63 2.30 -10.73 -4.68
CA SER A 63 2.63 -12.06 -5.25
C SER A 63 3.46 -11.93 -6.52
N GLY A 64 4.10 -13.01 -6.98
CA GLY A 64 4.92 -13.04 -8.21
C GLY A 64 6.43 -13.12 -7.96
N GLY A 65 7.23 -13.02 -9.03
CA GLY A 65 8.69 -12.99 -8.96
C GLY A 65 9.36 -14.24 -8.36
N GLY A 66 8.66 -15.38 -8.30
CA GLY A 66 9.15 -16.60 -7.63
C GLY A 66 9.26 -16.47 -6.11
N LYS A 67 8.58 -15.49 -5.50
CA LYS A 67 8.57 -15.22 -4.06
C LYS A 67 7.25 -15.67 -3.42
N GLY A 68 7.26 -15.78 -2.10
CA GLY A 68 6.06 -16.05 -1.31
C GLY A 68 4.97 -15.00 -1.55
N THR A 69 3.72 -15.42 -1.40
CA THR A 69 2.57 -14.52 -1.46
C THR A 69 2.28 -13.96 -0.08
N THR A 70 2.24 -12.64 0.03
CA THR A 70 1.85 -11.93 1.26
C THR A 70 0.44 -11.39 1.08
N ARG A 71 -0.42 -11.58 2.09
CA ARG A 71 -1.80 -11.09 2.08
C ARG A 71 -2.09 -10.33 3.36
N VAL A 72 -2.60 -9.11 3.23
CA VAL A 72 -3.00 -8.25 4.37
C VAL A 72 -4.49 -7.96 4.25
N ALA A 73 -5.27 -8.39 5.24
CA ALA A 73 -6.70 -8.11 5.30
C ALA A 73 -6.99 -6.71 5.85
N THR A 74 -8.05 -6.08 5.33
CA THR A 74 -8.55 -4.77 5.78
C THR A 74 -10.02 -4.88 6.22
N GLY A 75 -10.45 -3.98 7.12
CA GLY A 75 -11.83 -3.89 7.63
C GLY A 75 -12.14 -4.75 8.84
N GLU A 76 -11.15 -5.46 9.38
CA GLU A 76 -11.28 -6.32 10.57
C GLU A 76 -10.32 -5.93 11.70
N GLY A 77 -9.51 -4.88 11.52
CA GLY A 77 -8.53 -4.44 12.50
C GLY A 77 -8.26 -2.94 12.46
N ALA A 78 -7.29 -2.50 13.26
CA ALA A 78 -6.81 -1.12 13.27
C ALA A 78 -5.29 -1.10 13.08
N GLY A 79 -4.78 0.02 12.57
CA GLY A 79 -3.35 0.24 12.37
C GLY A 79 -2.90 0.07 10.92
N PHE A 80 -1.59 0.16 10.73
CA PHE A 80 -0.95 0.23 9.42
C PHE A 80 0.06 -0.91 9.27
N GLU A 81 0.12 -1.51 8.09
CA GLU A 81 1.03 -2.60 7.80
C GLU A 81 1.83 -2.30 6.54
N PHE A 82 3.16 -2.29 6.67
CA PHE A 82 4.06 -2.17 5.52
C PHE A 82 4.32 -3.54 4.89
N VAL A 83 4.19 -3.61 3.57
CA VAL A 83 4.56 -4.78 2.78
C VAL A 83 5.58 -4.36 1.71
N ALA A 84 6.73 -5.02 1.70
CA ALA A 84 7.73 -4.85 0.66
C ALA A 84 7.26 -5.52 -0.65
N ILE A 85 7.44 -4.81 -1.78
CA ILE A 85 7.17 -5.35 -3.12
C ILE A 85 8.51 -5.56 -3.80
N LEU A 86 8.94 -6.81 -3.88
CA LEU A 86 10.23 -7.17 -4.46
C LEU A 86 10.16 -7.22 -5.99
N LYS A 87 11.34 -7.29 -6.63
CA LYS A 87 11.47 -7.38 -8.08
C LYS A 87 10.63 -8.53 -8.64
N GLY A 88 9.76 -8.22 -9.60
CA GLY A 88 8.87 -9.19 -10.23
C GLY A 88 7.59 -9.50 -9.46
N GLN A 89 7.39 -8.93 -8.27
CA GLN A 89 6.11 -8.99 -7.56
C GLN A 89 5.15 -7.89 -8.03
N THR A 90 3.87 -8.22 -7.93
CA THR A 90 2.70 -7.35 -8.14
C THR A 90 1.92 -7.23 -6.85
N CYS A 91 1.45 -6.02 -6.56
CA CYS A 91 0.50 -5.72 -5.49
C CYS A 91 -0.90 -5.57 -6.10
N MET A 92 -1.85 -6.35 -5.62
CA MET A 92 -3.25 -6.37 -6.08
C MET A 92 -4.17 -5.99 -4.93
N LEU A 93 -5.17 -5.16 -5.23
CA LEU A 93 -6.19 -4.73 -4.27
C LEU A 93 -7.51 -5.45 -4.57
N TYR A 94 -8.08 -6.09 -3.56
CA TYR A 94 -9.36 -6.81 -3.65
C TYR A 94 -10.36 -6.26 -2.65
N GLY A 95 -11.58 -5.95 -3.12
CA GLY A 95 -12.59 -5.28 -2.30
C GLY A 95 -12.31 -3.79 -2.18
N GLU A 96 -12.39 -3.24 -0.96
CA GLU A 96 -12.16 -1.81 -0.69
C GLU A 96 -10.99 -1.50 0.27
N PRO A 97 -9.78 -2.06 0.07
CA PRO A 97 -8.62 -1.70 0.88
C PRO A 97 -8.13 -0.29 0.51
N THR A 98 -7.66 0.47 1.50
CA THR A 98 -6.96 1.74 1.29
C THR A 98 -5.48 1.55 1.54
N VAL A 99 -4.66 1.96 0.58
CA VAL A 99 -3.22 1.81 0.62
C VAL A 99 -2.50 3.08 0.17
N LEU A 100 -1.25 3.23 0.63
CA LEU A 100 -0.32 4.21 0.09
C LEU A 100 0.88 3.47 -0.51
N TYR A 101 1.12 3.68 -1.80
CA TYR A 101 2.25 3.06 -2.48
C TYR A 101 3.56 3.79 -2.16
N ILE A 102 4.64 3.03 -2.13
CA ILE A 102 5.99 3.53 -1.99
C ILE A 102 6.68 3.29 -3.33
N CYS A 103 7.17 4.37 -3.92
CA CYS A 103 7.83 4.39 -5.22
C CYS A 103 9.34 4.62 -5.01
N PRO A 104 10.22 4.07 -5.85
CA PRO A 104 11.61 4.52 -5.89
C PRO A 104 11.66 6.01 -6.26
N ARG A 105 12.63 6.74 -5.72
CA ARG A 105 12.91 8.10 -6.20
C ARG A 105 13.46 8.02 -7.63
N PRO A 106 12.99 8.85 -8.57
CA PRO A 106 13.68 9.02 -9.83
C PRO A 106 15.08 9.59 -9.55
N GLU A 107 16.09 8.98 -10.16
CA GLU A 107 17.47 9.52 -10.18
C GLU A 107 17.55 10.85 -10.93
#